data_AF-A0A4Q1CAV4-F1
#
_entry.id   AF-A0A4Q1CAV4-F1
#
_cell.length_a   1.000
_cell.length_b   1.000
_cell.length_c   1.000
_cell.angle_alpha   90.00
_cell.angle_beta   90.00
_cell.angle_gamma   90.00
#
_symmetry.space_group_name_H-M   'P 1'
#
loop_
_entity.id
_entity.type
_entity.pdbx_description
1 polymer ?
#
loop_
_entity_poly.entity_id
_entity_poly.type
_entity_poly.pdbx_seq_one_letter_code
_entity_poly.pdbx_strand_id
1 'polypeptide(L)'
;MSTTTSLPQLVSFGHELEMTDDKVGLLRDSSDAADDFEELRRRVAEDGYLYMRGYLDRDEVLAARASLTSRLAEAGVLDPAYPHIDGVCKPGSGYVFKPEITNGNPEVQRLLYSGRLTDFYAKFFAEPIRHYDFTWLRAIGPGKGTNPHCDLPYMGRGTHRHMTCWLPYGDISFTLGGLMVLEGSHKRMDLLEKYVYRDVDTFCENKPKDAENAKAGKWTFSGTLSHNPPQVRNKFGGRWLTTEFSAGDFLTFGMFLVHASLDNRSENRLRISSDSRYQRASEPIDERWVGVNPPGHTLAGKRGRIC
;
A
#
# COMPACT_ATOMS: atom_id res chain seq x y z
N MET A 1 -23.52 -8.01 -24.93
CA MET A 1 -22.21 -8.08 -25.59
C MET A 1 -21.27 -7.19 -24.79
N SER A 2 -20.46 -7.77 -23.92
CA SER A 2 -19.54 -7.00 -23.08
C SER A 2 -18.41 -6.51 -23.96
N THR A 3 -18.31 -5.21 -24.17
CA THR A 3 -17.12 -4.58 -24.76
C THR A 3 -15.98 -4.80 -23.78
N THR A 4 -15.25 -5.90 -23.93
CA THR A 4 -13.96 -6.11 -23.26
C THR A 4 -13.00 -5.07 -23.82
N THR A 5 -12.94 -3.91 -23.16
CA THR A 5 -11.88 -2.93 -23.36
C THR A 5 -10.57 -3.66 -23.09
N SER A 6 -9.76 -3.90 -24.12
CA SER A 6 -8.46 -4.53 -23.95
C SER A 6 -7.61 -3.67 -23.01
N LEU A 7 -7.08 -4.28 -21.95
CA LEU A 7 -6.17 -3.59 -21.04
C LEU A 7 -4.96 -3.04 -21.81
N PRO A 8 -4.49 -1.81 -21.52
CA PRO A 8 -3.27 -1.30 -22.13
C PRO A 8 -2.06 -2.12 -21.68
N GLN A 9 -0.95 -2.06 -22.42
CA GLN A 9 0.31 -2.66 -21.96
C GLN A 9 0.68 -2.08 -20.59
N LEU A 10 0.73 -2.94 -19.57
CA LEU A 10 1.08 -2.59 -18.21
C LEU A 10 2.57 -2.82 -17.97
N VAL A 11 3.17 -1.96 -17.14
CA VAL A 11 4.57 -2.03 -16.75
C VAL A 11 4.64 -1.92 -15.23
N SER A 12 5.45 -2.78 -14.60
CA SER A 12 5.72 -2.70 -13.17
C SER A 12 7.20 -2.95 -12.90
N PHE A 13 7.78 -2.07 -12.10
CA PHE A 13 9.19 -2.01 -11.75
C PHE A 13 10.14 -2.01 -12.96
N GLY A 14 9.73 -1.39 -14.07
CA GLY A 14 10.46 -1.35 -15.34
C GLY A 14 10.35 -2.62 -16.18
N HIS A 15 9.43 -3.53 -15.85
CA HIS A 15 9.17 -4.74 -16.62
C HIS A 15 7.75 -4.73 -17.19
N GLU A 16 7.64 -4.98 -18.49
CA GLU A 16 6.34 -5.25 -19.12
C GLU A 16 5.70 -6.50 -18.52
N LEU A 17 4.40 -6.40 -18.22
CA LEU A 17 3.60 -7.56 -17.83
C LEU A 17 3.15 -8.30 -19.10
N GLU A 18 3.12 -9.62 -19.03
CA GLU A 18 2.52 -10.46 -20.08
C GLU A 18 1.00 -10.29 -20.04
N MET A 19 0.41 -9.69 -21.07
CA MET A 19 -0.98 -9.22 -21.07
C MET A 19 -1.99 -10.28 -21.51
N THR A 20 -1.69 -11.57 -21.36
CA THR A 20 -2.67 -12.64 -21.62
C THR A 20 -3.66 -12.75 -20.45
N ASP A 21 -4.89 -13.18 -20.75
CA ASP A 21 -6.00 -13.22 -19.78
C ASP A 21 -5.73 -14.13 -18.57
N ASP A 22 -4.82 -15.10 -18.69
CA ASP A 22 -4.39 -15.98 -17.61
C ASP A 22 -3.30 -15.38 -16.71
N LYS A 23 -2.76 -14.21 -17.06
CA LYS A 23 -1.63 -13.56 -16.35
C LYS A 23 -1.94 -12.19 -15.77
N VAL A 24 -2.87 -11.46 -16.37
CA VAL A 24 -3.34 -10.16 -15.91
C VAL A 24 -4.85 -10.16 -15.88
N GLY A 25 -5.43 -9.53 -14.85
CA GLY A 25 -6.88 -9.41 -14.72
C GLY A 25 -7.28 -8.14 -14.00
N LEU A 26 -8.59 -7.94 -13.89
CA LEU A 26 -9.17 -6.85 -13.11
C LEU A 26 -9.43 -7.28 -11.67
N LEU A 27 -9.29 -6.35 -10.73
CA LEU A 27 -9.75 -6.54 -9.36
C LEU A 27 -11.27 -6.80 -9.34
N ARG A 28 -11.71 -7.71 -8.47
CA ARG A 28 -13.13 -7.92 -8.20
C ARG A 28 -13.67 -6.73 -7.39
N ASP A 29 -14.63 -6.03 -7.96
CA ASP A 29 -15.41 -5.03 -7.24
C ASP A 29 -16.25 -5.71 -6.14
N SER A 30 -16.15 -5.19 -4.92
CA SER A 30 -16.89 -5.68 -3.75
C SER A 30 -17.87 -4.66 -3.16
N SER A 31 -18.15 -3.59 -3.90
CA SER A 31 -19.17 -2.60 -3.53
C SER A 31 -20.59 -3.17 -3.47
N ASP A 32 -20.88 -4.26 -4.17
CA ASP A 32 -22.17 -4.97 -4.11
C ASP A 32 -22.45 -5.62 -2.74
N ALA A 33 -21.40 -5.90 -1.96
CA ALA A 33 -21.47 -6.47 -0.62
C ALA A 33 -21.12 -5.46 0.49
N ALA A 34 -21.18 -4.14 0.20
CA ALA A 34 -20.69 -3.10 1.10
C ALA A 34 -21.24 -3.14 2.54
N ASP A 35 -22.47 -3.65 2.71
CA ASP A 35 -23.14 -3.82 4.01
C ASP A 35 -23.26 -5.29 4.46
N ASP A 36 -22.85 -6.24 3.62
CA ASP A 36 -22.82 -7.68 3.93
C ASP A 36 -21.43 -8.09 4.42
N PHE A 37 -21.18 -7.86 5.70
CA PHE A 37 -19.87 -8.15 6.29
C PHE A 37 -19.53 -9.65 6.36
N GLU A 38 -20.52 -10.54 6.29
CA GLU A 38 -20.26 -11.98 6.18
C GLU A 38 -19.69 -12.31 4.80
N GLU A 39 -20.30 -11.78 3.74
CA GLU A 39 -19.79 -11.93 2.38
C GLU A 39 -18.44 -11.25 2.19
N LEU A 40 -18.23 -10.05 2.75
CA LEU A 40 -16.93 -9.38 2.70
C LEU A 40 -15.84 -10.22 3.38
N ARG A 41 -16.11 -10.83 4.54
CA ARG A 41 -15.16 -11.74 5.19
C ARG A 41 -14.90 -12.99 4.34
N ARG A 42 -15.93 -13.54 3.69
CA ARG A 42 -15.80 -14.67 2.76
C ARG A 42 -14.90 -14.32 1.57
N ARG A 43 -15.07 -13.13 0.97
CA ARG A 43 -14.22 -12.62 -0.13
C ARG A 43 -12.79 -12.38 0.30
N VAL A 44 -12.54 -11.85 1.50
CA VAL A 44 -11.16 -11.73 2.01
C VAL A 44 -10.50 -13.11 2.18
N ALA A 45 -11.23 -14.11 2.68
CA ALA A 45 -10.70 -15.46 2.77
C ALA A 45 -10.41 -16.08 1.39
N GLU A 46 -11.29 -15.84 0.42
CA GLU A 46 -11.17 -16.34 -0.95
C GLU A 46 -10.05 -15.64 -1.73
N ASP A 47 -10.12 -14.31 -1.82
CA ASP A 47 -9.34 -13.47 -2.74
C ASP A 47 -8.14 -12.80 -2.06
N GLY A 48 -8.15 -12.69 -0.73
CA GLY A 48 -7.09 -12.05 0.07
C GLY A 48 -7.21 -10.53 0.20
N TYR A 49 -8.18 -9.93 -0.51
CA TYR A 49 -8.42 -8.49 -0.57
C TYR A 49 -9.92 -8.16 -0.73
N LEU A 50 -10.25 -6.87 -0.59
CA LEU A 50 -11.50 -6.25 -1.01
C LEU A 50 -11.19 -4.95 -1.75
N TYR A 51 -11.66 -4.81 -2.98
CA TYR A 51 -11.70 -3.54 -3.69
C TYR A 51 -13.09 -2.95 -3.55
N MET A 52 -13.19 -1.78 -2.92
CA MET A 52 -14.45 -1.12 -2.59
C MET A 52 -14.58 0.15 -3.43
N ARG A 53 -15.25 0.04 -4.59
CA ARG A 53 -15.46 1.17 -5.49
C ARG A 53 -16.42 2.18 -4.88
N GLY A 54 -16.05 3.46 -4.89
CA GLY A 54 -16.90 4.59 -4.48
C GLY A 54 -17.48 4.47 -3.06
N TYR A 55 -16.80 3.75 -2.17
CA TYR A 55 -17.30 3.54 -0.81
C TYR A 55 -17.19 4.78 0.06
N LEU A 56 -16.14 5.56 -0.12
CA LEU A 56 -15.89 6.81 0.61
C LEU A 56 -16.49 8.00 -0.14
N ASP A 57 -16.81 9.06 0.61
CA ASP A 57 -17.27 10.31 0.02
C ASP A 57 -16.16 10.92 -0.85
N ARG A 58 -16.48 11.13 -2.13
CA ARG A 58 -15.51 11.64 -3.10
C ARG A 58 -15.03 13.04 -2.74
N ASP A 59 -15.90 13.90 -2.22
CA ASP A 59 -15.57 15.28 -1.88
C ASP A 59 -14.65 15.33 -0.66
N GLU A 60 -14.85 14.44 0.33
CA GLU A 60 -13.91 14.30 1.45
C GLU A 60 -12.52 13.84 0.99
N VAL A 61 -12.46 12.88 0.06
CA VAL A 61 -11.19 12.41 -0.53
C VAL A 61 -10.49 13.53 -1.30
N LEU A 62 -11.24 14.33 -2.07
CA LEU A 62 -10.69 15.44 -2.83
C LEU A 62 -10.29 16.63 -1.95
N ALA A 63 -10.96 16.86 -0.82
CA ALA A 63 -10.54 17.82 0.19
C ALA A 63 -9.19 17.41 0.82
N ALA A 64 -9.02 16.13 1.16
CA ALA A 64 -7.73 15.60 1.61
C ALA A 64 -6.65 15.72 0.52
N ARG A 65 -6.99 15.47 -0.76
CA ARG A 65 -6.09 15.72 -1.89
C ARG A 65 -5.66 17.18 -1.97
N ALA A 66 -6.59 18.14 -1.84
CA ALA A 66 -6.28 19.57 -1.88
C ALA A 66 -5.30 19.96 -0.76
N SER A 67 -5.54 19.47 0.46
CA SER A 67 -4.64 19.67 1.60
C SER A 67 -3.25 19.07 1.36
N LEU A 68 -3.17 17.83 0.87
CA LEU A 68 -1.90 17.15 0.55
C LEU A 68 -1.12 17.85 -0.55
N THR A 69 -1.79 18.24 -1.63
CA THR A 69 -1.14 18.89 -2.78
C THR A 69 -0.64 20.29 -2.45
N SER A 70 -1.37 21.06 -1.65
CA SER A 70 -0.88 22.34 -1.11
C SER A 70 0.40 22.17 -0.29
N ARG A 71 0.46 21.19 0.61
CA ARG A 71 1.68 20.89 1.39
C ARG A 71 2.84 20.38 0.52
N LEU A 72 2.55 19.62 -0.53
CA LEU A 72 3.57 19.19 -1.51
C LEU A 72 4.12 20.40 -2.29
N ALA A 73 3.28 21.38 -2.63
CA ALA A 73 3.71 22.62 -3.25
C ALA A 73 4.60 23.45 -2.32
N GLU A 74 4.21 23.60 -1.05
CA GLU A 74 5.02 24.27 -0.01
C GLU A 74 6.38 23.58 0.20
N ALA A 75 6.40 22.24 0.12
CA ALA A 75 7.64 21.44 0.14
C ALA A 75 8.46 21.51 -1.17
N GLY A 76 8.01 22.30 -2.15
CA GLY A 76 8.72 22.55 -3.40
C GLY A 76 8.66 21.40 -4.42
N VAL A 77 7.77 20.42 -4.24
CA VAL A 77 7.65 19.23 -5.09
C VAL A 77 6.87 19.52 -6.38
N LEU A 78 5.82 20.35 -6.28
CA LEU A 78 4.93 20.64 -7.41
C LEU A 78 5.45 21.79 -8.27
N ASP A 79 5.10 21.75 -9.56
CA ASP A 79 5.36 22.83 -10.50
C ASP A 79 4.36 23.98 -10.26
N PRO A 80 4.83 25.19 -9.89
CA PRO A 80 3.95 26.32 -9.58
C PRO A 80 3.21 26.89 -10.80
N ALA A 81 3.55 26.46 -12.02
CA ALA A 81 2.82 26.86 -13.23
C ALA A 81 1.44 26.20 -13.36
N TYR A 82 1.13 25.19 -12.53
CA TYR A 82 -0.11 24.44 -12.57
C TYR A 82 -0.85 24.52 -11.23
N PRO A 83 -2.19 24.37 -11.22
CA PRO A 83 -2.95 24.19 -9.99
C PRO A 83 -2.39 23.03 -9.16
N HIS A 84 -2.17 23.23 -7.85
CA HIS A 84 -1.57 22.20 -6.98
C HIS A 84 -2.35 20.88 -7.03
N ILE A 85 -3.69 20.96 -7.09
CA ILE A 85 -4.59 19.81 -7.12
C ILE A 85 -4.29 18.85 -8.28
N ASP A 86 -3.71 19.33 -9.37
CA ASP A 86 -3.37 18.54 -10.55
C ASP A 86 -2.16 17.63 -10.32
N GLY A 87 -1.42 17.85 -9.23
CA GLY A 87 -0.26 17.05 -8.83
C GLY A 87 0.86 17.05 -9.87
N VAL A 88 1.00 18.12 -10.66
CA VAL A 88 2.11 18.25 -11.62
C VAL A 88 3.40 18.46 -10.85
N CYS A 89 4.36 17.55 -11.00
CA CYS A 89 5.65 17.65 -10.33
C CYS A 89 6.68 18.38 -11.21
N LYS A 90 7.67 19.01 -10.57
CA LYS A 90 8.80 19.60 -11.29
C LYS A 90 9.57 18.53 -12.06
N PRO A 91 10.19 18.86 -13.20
CA PRO A 91 11.07 17.95 -13.91
C PRO A 91 12.10 17.30 -12.97
N GLY A 92 12.26 15.97 -13.05
CA GLY A 92 13.18 15.21 -12.20
C GLY A 92 12.68 14.92 -10.78
N SER A 93 11.45 15.33 -10.43
CA SER A 93 10.78 14.88 -9.21
C SER A 93 10.39 13.41 -9.36
N GLY A 94 11.30 12.51 -9.01
CA GLY A 94 11.09 11.05 -9.05
C GLY A 94 10.17 10.55 -7.93
N TYR A 95 10.63 9.55 -7.19
CA TYR A 95 9.91 9.01 -6.04
C TYR A 95 10.00 9.99 -4.84
N VAL A 96 8.86 10.55 -4.41
CA VAL A 96 8.80 11.44 -3.25
C VAL A 96 8.06 10.73 -2.11
N PHE A 97 8.83 10.23 -1.14
CA PHE A 97 8.28 9.69 0.11
C PHE A 97 8.41 10.73 1.21
N LYS A 98 7.26 11.29 1.59
CA LYS A 98 7.14 12.36 2.58
C LYS A 98 6.02 12.08 3.57
N PRO A 99 6.15 11.05 4.44
CA PRO A 99 5.14 10.73 5.44
C PRO A 99 4.89 11.90 6.41
N GLU A 100 5.85 12.81 6.57
CA GLU A 100 5.69 14.02 7.38
C GLU A 100 4.54 14.93 6.89
N ILE A 101 4.17 14.87 5.60
CA ILE A 101 3.09 15.70 5.04
C ILE A 101 1.71 15.31 5.61
N THR A 102 1.52 14.05 5.99
CA THR A 102 0.28 13.57 6.61
C THR A 102 0.20 13.92 8.10
N ASN A 103 1.33 14.26 8.74
CA ASN A 103 1.34 14.61 10.15
C ASN A 103 0.61 15.95 10.37
N GLY A 104 -0.34 15.95 11.31
CA GLY A 104 -1.16 17.12 11.59
C GLY A 104 -1.98 17.58 10.39
N ASN A 105 -2.36 16.68 9.47
CA ASN A 105 -3.26 16.97 8.35
C ASN A 105 -4.71 16.58 8.72
N PRO A 106 -5.58 17.52 9.11
CA PRO A 106 -6.90 17.19 9.64
C PRO A 106 -7.82 16.53 8.61
N GLU A 107 -7.68 16.86 7.31
CA GLU A 107 -8.48 16.24 6.25
C GLU A 107 -8.12 14.75 6.08
N VAL A 108 -6.81 14.44 6.04
CA VAL A 108 -6.33 13.05 5.97
C VAL A 108 -6.67 12.28 7.24
N GLN A 109 -6.48 12.88 8.41
CA GLN A 109 -6.78 12.23 9.69
C GLN A 109 -8.26 11.89 9.83
N ARG A 110 -9.15 12.80 9.43
CA ARG A 110 -10.60 12.56 9.40
C ARG A 110 -10.94 11.39 8.48
N LEU A 111 -10.40 11.38 7.27
CA LEU A 111 -10.68 10.35 6.26
C LEU A 111 -10.20 8.97 6.68
N LEU A 112 -9.01 8.86 7.27
CA LEU A 112 -8.39 7.58 7.60
C LEU A 112 -8.79 7.06 8.99
N TYR A 113 -8.90 7.93 9.98
CA TYR A 113 -8.94 7.51 11.39
C TYR A 113 -10.25 7.89 12.09
N SER A 114 -11.28 8.22 11.31
CA SER A 114 -12.64 8.43 11.84
C SER A 114 -13.72 8.09 10.80
N GLY A 115 -14.97 8.11 11.25
CA GLY A 115 -16.13 8.00 10.39
C GLY A 115 -16.19 6.69 9.60
N ARG A 116 -16.54 6.79 8.33
CA ARG A 116 -16.99 5.66 7.52
C ARG A 116 -15.93 4.55 7.38
N LEU A 117 -14.65 4.90 7.27
CA LEU A 117 -13.59 3.91 7.10
C LEU A 117 -13.32 3.15 8.42
N THR A 118 -13.29 3.84 9.56
CA THR A 118 -13.16 3.15 10.86
C THR A 118 -14.38 2.33 11.21
N ASP A 119 -15.59 2.81 10.86
CA ASP A 119 -16.83 2.07 11.06
C ASP A 119 -16.87 0.79 10.23
N PHE A 120 -16.35 0.84 8.99
CA PHE A 120 -16.17 -0.34 8.15
C PHE A 120 -15.33 -1.39 8.87
N TYR A 121 -14.15 -1.03 9.38
CA TYR A 121 -13.27 -2.01 10.05
C TYR A 121 -13.85 -2.51 11.37
N ALA A 122 -14.54 -1.67 12.15
CA ALA A 122 -15.22 -2.11 13.37
C ALA A 122 -16.29 -3.16 13.08
N LYS A 123 -17.10 -2.96 12.04
CA LYS A 123 -18.11 -3.95 11.59
C LYS A 123 -17.46 -5.18 10.97
N PHE A 124 -16.40 -5.01 10.17
CA PHE A 124 -15.68 -6.10 9.52
C PHE A 124 -15.03 -7.05 10.54
N PHE A 125 -14.35 -6.50 11.55
CA PHE A 125 -13.77 -7.27 12.64
C PHE A 125 -14.78 -7.70 13.70
N ALA A 126 -15.97 -7.09 13.71
CA ALA A 126 -17.03 -7.30 14.70
C ALA A 126 -16.59 -7.00 16.15
N GLU A 127 -15.70 -6.03 16.32
CA GLU A 127 -15.18 -5.57 17.62
C GLU A 127 -14.52 -4.19 17.49
N PRO A 128 -14.20 -3.50 18.61
CA PRO A 128 -13.42 -2.27 18.57
C PRO A 128 -12.08 -2.48 17.86
N ILE A 129 -11.63 -1.45 17.14
CA ILE A 129 -10.40 -1.50 16.34
C ILE A 129 -9.28 -0.68 16.96
N ARG A 130 -8.06 -0.96 16.51
CA ARG A 130 -6.91 -0.08 16.62
C ARG A 130 -6.28 0.08 15.24
N HIS A 131 -5.56 1.16 15.05
CA HIS A 131 -4.79 1.41 13.85
C HIS A 131 -3.36 1.80 14.22
N TYR A 132 -2.47 1.80 13.22
CA TYR A 132 -1.19 2.47 13.37
C TYR A 132 -1.38 3.99 13.31
N ASP A 133 -0.59 4.71 14.08
CA ASP A 133 -0.55 6.18 14.09
C ASP A 133 0.31 6.73 12.93
N PHE A 134 1.04 5.85 12.25
CA PHE A 134 1.81 6.16 11.05
C PHE A 134 1.00 5.97 9.76
N THR A 135 0.99 6.98 8.90
CA THR A 135 0.42 6.93 7.55
C THR A 135 1.55 6.91 6.52
N TRP A 136 1.57 5.92 5.62
CA TRP A 136 2.53 5.91 4.51
C TRP A 136 1.97 6.69 3.33
N LEU A 137 2.25 7.99 3.27
CA LEU A 137 1.95 8.77 2.08
C LEU A 137 2.89 8.41 0.93
N ARG A 138 2.31 8.14 -0.24
CA ARG A 138 3.02 7.88 -1.49
C ARG A 138 2.65 8.96 -2.50
N ALA A 139 3.58 9.89 -2.75
CA ALA A 139 3.51 10.86 -3.83
C ALA A 139 4.53 10.47 -4.92
N ILE A 140 4.11 9.61 -5.84
CA ILE A 140 5.04 8.93 -6.75
C ILE A 140 5.04 9.62 -8.11
N GLY A 141 6.14 10.27 -8.47
CA GLY A 141 6.34 10.83 -9.82
C GLY A 141 6.61 9.76 -10.87
N PRO A 142 6.86 10.18 -12.13
CA PRO A 142 7.16 9.28 -13.23
C PRO A 142 8.33 8.33 -12.92
N GLY A 143 8.17 7.05 -13.27
CA GLY A 143 9.18 6.01 -13.09
C GLY A 143 8.65 4.73 -12.46
N LYS A 144 9.57 3.96 -11.86
CA LYS A 144 9.30 2.63 -11.31
C LYS A 144 8.27 2.67 -10.18
N GLY A 145 7.33 1.74 -10.23
CA GLY A 145 6.41 1.44 -9.15
C GLY A 145 7.08 0.76 -7.96
N THR A 146 6.27 0.30 -7.02
CA THR A 146 6.74 -0.49 -5.87
C THR A 146 6.97 -1.94 -6.30
N ASN A 147 8.13 -2.50 -5.94
CA ASN A 147 8.47 -3.88 -6.19
C ASN A 147 7.53 -4.86 -5.45
N PRO A 148 7.41 -6.12 -5.90
CA PRO A 148 6.69 -7.18 -5.20
C PRO A 148 7.15 -7.37 -3.75
N HIS A 149 6.19 -7.39 -2.83
CA HIS A 149 6.39 -7.69 -1.41
C HIS A 149 5.06 -8.09 -0.73
N CYS A 150 5.16 -8.54 0.51
CA CYS A 150 4.07 -8.57 1.49
C CYS A 150 4.39 -7.54 2.58
N ASP A 151 3.37 -7.12 3.33
CA ASP A 151 3.55 -6.09 4.36
C ASP A 151 4.12 -6.67 5.67
N LEU A 152 3.89 -7.95 5.98
CA LEU A 152 4.27 -8.54 7.26
C LEU A 152 5.75 -8.32 7.67
N PRO A 153 6.76 -8.45 6.77
CA PRO A 153 8.15 -8.13 7.08
C PRO A 153 8.39 -6.74 7.70
N TYR A 154 7.58 -5.75 7.33
CA TYR A 154 7.75 -4.36 7.74
C TYR A 154 6.99 -4.02 9.01
N MET A 155 5.89 -4.73 9.28
CA MET A 155 4.92 -4.32 10.31
C MET A 155 4.26 -5.50 11.04
N GLY A 156 4.96 -6.63 11.13
CA GLY A 156 4.46 -7.87 11.71
C GLY A 156 4.82 -8.17 13.16
N ARG A 157 5.28 -7.21 13.98
CA ARG A 157 5.66 -7.52 15.39
C ARG A 157 4.49 -7.62 16.36
N GLY A 158 3.29 -7.26 15.93
CA GLY A 158 2.04 -7.46 16.66
C GLY A 158 1.27 -8.67 16.13
N THR A 159 -0.03 -8.49 15.94
CA THR A 159 -0.88 -9.45 15.23
C THR A 159 -0.47 -9.59 13.76
N HIS A 160 -0.69 -10.76 13.18
CA HIS A 160 -0.58 -10.98 11.74
C HIS A 160 -1.94 -10.87 11.01
N ARG A 161 -3.01 -10.58 11.76
CA ARG A 161 -4.40 -10.48 11.25
C ARG A 161 -4.85 -9.04 10.98
N HIS A 162 -3.92 -8.07 11.09
CA HIS A 162 -4.20 -6.70 10.68
C HIS A 162 -4.29 -6.61 9.16
N MET A 163 -4.97 -5.57 8.69
CA MET A 163 -5.20 -5.35 7.27
C MET A 163 -4.64 -3.99 6.86
N THR A 164 -4.04 -3.96 5.68
CA THR A 164 -3.65 -2.72 5.02
C THR A 164 -4.86 -2.14 4.30
N CYS A 165 -5.00 -0.82 4.35
CA CYS A 165 -5.90 -0.03 3.53
C CYS A 165 -5.08 0.87 2.62
N TRP A 166 -5.15 0.62 1.31
CA TRP A 166 -4.60 1.50 0.30
C TRP A 166 -5.70 2.42 -0.22
N LEU A 167 -5.47 3.74 -0.14
CA LEU A 167 -6.44 4.76 -0.51
C LEU A 167 -5.84 5.71 -1.58
N PRO A 168 -6.48 5.84 -2.76
CA PRO A 168 -6.13 6.84 -3.77
C PRO A 168 -6.74 8.21 -3.43
N TYR A 169 -5.93 9.27 -3.42
CA TYR A 169 -6.41 10.65 -3.21
C TYR A 169 -6.78 11.32 -4.55
N GLY A 170 -7.45 10.61 -5.44
CA GLY A 170 -7.68 11.07 -6.82
C GLY A 170 -7.86 9.90 -7.76
N ASP A 171 -8.28 10.21 -8.99
CA ASP A 171 -8.41 9.19 -10.02
C ASP A 171 -7.00 8.72 -10.46
N ILE A 172 -6.79 7.41 -10.53
CA ILE A 172 -5.52 6.78 -10.90
C ILE A 172 -5.78 5.84 -12.08
N SER A 173 -5.35 6.28 -13.25
CA SER A 173 -5.37 5.48 -14.47
C SER A 173 -4.26 4.43 -14.49
N PHE A 174 -4.34 3.49 -15.43
CA PHE A 174 -3.25 2.53 -15.67
C PHE A 174 -1.92 3.21 -16.02
N THR A 175 -1.97 4.39 -16.63
CA THR A 175 -0.78 5.19 -16.96
C THR A 175 -0.18 5.85 -15.73
N LEU A 176 -1.01 6.31 -14.78
CA LEU A 176 -0.53 6.95 -13.55
C LEU A 176 0.04 5.94 -12.54
N GLY A 177 -0.41 4.69 -12.62
CA GLY A 177 0.25 3.54 -11.98
C GLY A 177 -0.34 3.18 -10.61
N GLY A 178 -1.48 2.49 -10.62
CA GLY A 178 -2.17 2.01 -9.42
C GLY A 178 -1.52 0.80 -8.74
N LEU A 179 -2.08 0.42 -7.58
CA LEU A 179 -1.70 -0.81 -6.88
C LEU A 179 -2.13 -2.04 -7.67
N MET A 180 -1.37 -3.13 -7.57
CA MET A 180 -1.73 -4.43 -8.09
C MET A 180 -1.45 -5.54 -7.07
N VAL A 181 -2.28 -6.57 -7.06
CA VAL A 181 -2.16 -7.72 -6.15
C VAL A 181 -1.99 -9.01 -6.96
N LEU A 182 -1.32 -10.00 -6.37
CA LEU A 182 -1.14 -11.29 -7.01
C LEU A 182 -2.21 -12.27 -6.53
N GLU A 183 -3.09 -12.64 -7.44
CA GLU A 183 -4.23 -13.53 -7.20
C GLU A 183 -3.82 -14.82 -6.49
N GLY A 184 -4.49 -15.11 -5.36
CA GLY A 184 -4.26 -16.34 -4.58
C GLY A 184 -2.92 -16.43 -3.87
N SER A 185 -2.05 -15.42 -3.97
CA SER A 185 -0.70 -15.46 -3.37
C SER A 185 -0.72 -15.60 -1.85
N HIS A 186 -1.74 -15.08 -1.17
CA HIS A 186 -1.91 -15.22 0.28
C HIS A 186 -2.10 -16.66 0.75
N LYS A 187 -2.41 -17.59 -0.16
CA LYS A 187 -2.55 -19.02 0.12
C LYS A 187 -1.26 -19.82 -0.12
N ARG A 188 -0.20 -19.19 -0.63
CA ARG A 188 1.08 -19.84 -1.02
C ARG A 188 2.11 -19.82 0.10
N MET A 189 1.76 -20.33 1.28
CA MET A 189 2.69 -20.42 2.42
C MET A 189 3.91 -21.30 2.13
N ASP A 190 3.78 -22.26 1.21
CA ASP A 190 4.90 -23.05 0.66
C ASP A 190 6.01 -22.16 0.05
N LEU A 191 5.65 -20.99 -0.46
CA LEU A 191 6.59 -19.99 -1.00
C LEU A 191 6.89 -18.84 -0.03
N LEU A 192 5.91 -18.47 0.80
CA LEU A 192 5.96 -17.27 1.64
C LEU A 192 6.63 -17.48 2.99
N GLU A 193 6.55 -18.66 3.61
CA GLU A 193 6.90 -18.87 5.02
C GLU A 193 8.31 -18.35 5.38
N LYS A 194 9.31 -18.69 4.55
CA LYS A 194 10.71 -18.27 4.78
C LYS A 194 10.97 -16.78 4.51
N TYR A 195 9.99 -16.07 3.96
CA TYR A 195 10.05 -14.67 3.58
C TYR A 195 9.24 -13.79 4.53
N VAL A 196 7.95 -14.06 4.72
CA VAL A 196 7.01 -13.13 5.39
C VAL A 196 7.30 -12.91 6.88
N TYR A 197 7.89 -13.89 7.57
CA TYR A 197 8.23 -13.78 9.00
C TYR A 197 9.60 -13.16 9.26
N ARG A 198 10.31 -12.74 8.21
CA ARG A 198 11.58 -12.04 8.36
C ARG A 198 11.31 -10.56 8.62
N ASP A 199 11.45 -10.14 9.86
CA ASP A 199 11.38 -8.73 10.22
C ASP A 199 12.58 -7.96 9.65
N VAL A 200 12.31 -6.93 8.83
CA VAL A 200 13.34 -6.08 8.20
C VAL A 200 14.19 -5.31 9.19
N ASP A 201 13.66 -5.07 10.40
CA ASP A 201 14.35 -4.35 11.47
C ASP A 201 15.02 -5.26 12.48
N THR A 202 15.06 -6.57 12.23
CA THR A 202 15.86 -7.51 13.01
C THR A 202 17.25 -7.71 12.38
N PHE A 203 18.30 -7.73 13.20
CA PHE A 203 19.68 -7.94 12.75
C PHE A 203 20.46 -8.88 13.67
N CYS A 204 21.56 -9.46 13.15
CA CYS A 204 22.41 -10.37 13.92
C CYS A 204 23.47 -9.58 14.70
N GLU A 205 23.38 -9.54 16.04
CA GLU A 205 24.30 -8.78 16.89
C GLU A 205 25.71 -9.37 16.92
N ASN A 206 25.80 -10.70 16.85
CA ASN A 206 27.07 -11.42 16.85
C ASN A 206 27.75 -11.45 15.46
N LYS A 207 27.18 -10.75 14.46
CA LYS A 207 27.83 -10.48 13.17
C LYS A 207 28.22 -8.99 13.12
N PRO A 208 29.51 -8.64 13.26
CA PRO A 208 29.94 -7.24 13.38
C PRO A 208 29.41 -6.31 12.27
N LYS A 209 29.40 -6.80 11.02
CA LYS A 209 28.89 -6.05 9.86
C LYS A 209 27.38 -5.77 9.94
N ASP A 210 26.59 -6.71 10.45
CA ASP A 210 25.14 -6.54 10.58
C ASP A 210 24.83 -5.55 11.71
N ALA A 211 25.56 -5.63 12.82
CA ALA A 211 25.46 -4.67 13.91
C ALA A 211 25.86 -3.25 13.48
N GLU A 212 26.91 -3.09 12.69
CA GLU A 212 27.33 -1.80 12.12
C GLU A 212 26.27 -1.25 11.15
N ASN A 213 25.75 -2.09 10.25
CA ASN A 213 24.68 -1.70 9.33
C ASN A 213 23.42 -1.23 10.07
N ALA A 214 23.03 -1.94 11.13
CA ALA A 214 21.88 -1.55 11.94
C ALA A 214 22.07 -0.18 12.59
N LYS A 215 23.26 0.09 13.16
CA LYS A 215 23.62 1.42 13.72
C LYS A 215 23.59 2.52 12.66
N ALA A 216 23.95 2.20 11.42
CA ALA A 216 23.87 3.09 10.27
C ALA A 216 22.44 3.20 9.68
N GLY A 217 21.42 2.62 10.31
CA GLY A 217 20.03 2.65 9.84
C GLY A 217 19.75 1.75 8.62
N LYS A 218 20.70 0.92 8.20
CA LYS A 218 20.59 0.07 7.01
C LYS A 218 19.88 -1.24 7.33
N TRP A 219 19.22 -1.79 6.30
CA TRP A 219 18.67 -3.14 6.35
C TRP A 219 19.62 -4.16 5.73
N THR A 220 19.70 -5.33 6.34
CA THR A 220 20.32 -6.53 5.75
C THR A 220 19.35 -7.30 4.86
N PHE A 221 18.05 -7.09 5.06
CA PHE A 221 16.95 -7.63 4.28
C PHE A 221 15.91 -6.53 4.06
N SER A 222 15.64 -6.18 2.81
CA SER A 222 14.79 -5.04 2.48
C SER A 222 13.29 -5.31 2.58
N GLY A 223 12.87 -6.55 2.84
CA GLY A 223 11.47 -6.98 2.75
C GLY A 223 10.98 -7.18 1.31
N THR A 224 11.80 -6.90 0.29
CA THR A 224 11.47 -7.14 -1.12
C THR A 224 11.48 -8.63 -1.44
N LEU A 225 10.46 -9.10 -2.17
CA LEU A 225 10.42 -10.47 -2.68
C LEU A 225 11.26 -10.61 -3.97
N SER A 226 11.15 -9.64 -4.87
CA SER A 226 11.89 -9.60 -6.14
C SER A 226 11.81 -8.20 -6.75
N HIS A 227 12.73 -7.88 -7.66
CA HIS A 227 12.66 -6.69 -8.53
C HIS A 227 12.09 -7.01 -9.92
N ASN A 228 11.57 -8.22 -10.14
CA ASN A 228 10.99 -8.66 -11.41
C ASN A 228 9.57 -9.22 -11.17
N PRO A 229 8.52 -8.39 -11.29
CA PRO A 229 7.13 -8.81 -11.07
C PRO A 229 6.66 -9.97 -11.97
N PRO A 230 7.00 -10.03 -13.27
CA PRO A 230 6.68 -11.19 -14.11
C PRO A 230 7.22 -12.51 -13.56
N GLN A 231 8.48 -12.53 -13.08
CA GLN A 231 9.06 -13.74 -12.50
C GLN A 231 8.36 -14.18 -11.21
N VAL A 232 7.93 -13.22 -10.37
CA VAL A 232 7.15 -13.53 -9.16
C VAL A 232 5.85 -14.23 -9.52
N ARG A 233 5.08 -13.68 -10.47
CA ARG A 233 3.85 -14.33 -10.94
C ARG A 233 4.12 -15.70 -11.55
N ASN A 234 5.18 -15.88 -12.35
CA ASN A 234 5.53 -17.20 -12.90
C ASN A 234 5.76 -18.25 -11.82
N LYS A 235 6.34 -17.85 -10.67
CA LYS A 235 6.60 -18.75 -9.54
C LYS A 235 5.34 -19.02 -8.69
N PHE A 236 4.54 -18.00 -8.46
CA PHE A 236 3.35 -18.08 -7.60
C PHE A 236 2.10 -18.61 -8.34
N GLY A 237 2.05 -18.49 -9.66
CA GLY A 237 0.84 -18.68 -10.44
C GLY A 237 -0.14 -17.50 -10.29
N GLY A 238 -1.36 -17.70 -10.77
CA GLY A 238 -2.41 -16.67 -10.75
C GLY A 238 -2.11 -15.48 -11.67
N ARG A 239 -2.94 -14.44 -11.52
CA ARG A 239 -2.86 -13.19 -12.27
C ARG A 239 -2.39 -12.03 -11.41
N TRP A 240 -1.70 -11.06 -12.02
CA TRP A 240 -1.63 -9.71 -11.46
C TRP A 240 -2.98 -9.02 -11.68
N LEU A 241 -3.65 -8.66 -10.59
CA LEU A 241 -4.95 -8.00 -10.61
C LEU A 241 -4.80 -6.52 -10.27
N THR A 242 -5.39 -5.65 -11.08
CA THR A 242 -5.41 -4.19 -10.86
C THR A 242 -6.67 -3.58 -11.49
N THR A 243 -6.85 -2.26 -11.38
CA THR A 243 -7.94 -1.52 -12.02
C THR A 243 -7.51 -0.07 -12.17
N GLU A 244 -8.27 0.72 -12.92
CA GLU A 244 -8.26 2.17 -12.72
C GLU A 244 -9.05 2.47 -11.45
N PHE A 245 -8.49 3.32 -10.59
CA PHE A 245 -9.09 3.71 -9.33
C PHE A 245 -9.69 5.11 -9.44
N SER A 246 -10.73 5.38 -8.67
CA SER A 246 -11.34 6.69 -8.56
C SER A 246 -11.23 7.24 -7.13
N ALA A 247 -11.23 8.56 -6.97
CA ALA A 247 -11.43 9.16 -5.65
C ALA A 247 -12.77 8.68 -5.06
N GLY A 248 -12.72 8.14 -3.85
CA GLY A 248 -13.83 7.44 -3.18
C GLY A 248 -13.61 5.93 -3.09
N ASP A 249 -12.70 5.36 -3.88
CA ASP A 249 -12.33 3.96 -3.79
C ASP A 249 -11.41 3.69 -2.59
N PHE A 250 -11.38 2.46 -2.10
CA PHE A 250 -10.22 1.94 -1.37
C PHE A 250 -10.01 0.45 -1.66
N LEU A 251 -8.78 -0.02 -1.43
CA LEU A 251 -8.41 -1.43 -1.54
C LEU A 251 -7.84 -1.88 -0.20
N THR A 252 -8.39 -2.93 0.40
CA THR A 252 -7.87 -3.51 1.64
C THR A 252 -7.46 -4.96 1.48
N PHE A 253 -6.39 -5.38 2.16
CA PHE A 253 -5.87 -6.75 2.07
C PHE A 253 -5.09 -7.16 3.31
N GLY A 254 -4.97 -8.47 3.51
CA GLY A 254 -4.23 -9.05 4.63
C GLY A 254 -2.71 -9.06 4.42
N MET A 255 -1.96 -9.31 5.50
CA MET A 255 -0.50 -9.20 5.53
C MET A 255 0.29 -10.20 4.68
N PHE A 256 -0.37 -11.23 4.15
CA PHE A 256 0.24 -12.29 3.36
C PHE A 256 0.01 -12.14 1.84
N LEU A 257 -0.77 -11.14 1.41
CA LEU A 257 -1.02 -10.93 0.00
C LEU A 257 0.21 -10.28 -0.66
N VAL A 258 0.75 -10.94 -1.69
CA VAL A 258 1.82 -10.36 -2.50
C VAL A 258 1.22 -9.26 -3.36
N HIS A 259 1.82 -8.08 -3.28
CA HIS A 259 1.38 -6.91 -4.02
C HIS A 259 2.56 -6.07 -4.49
N ALA A 260 2.29 -5.20 -5.45
CA ALA A 260 3.23 -4.30 -6.11
C ALA A 260 2.47 -3.08 -6.63
N SER A 261 3.14 -2.15 -7.31
CA SER A 261 2.43 -1.13 -8.08
C SER A 261 2.89 -1.12 -9.53
N LEU A 262 2.01 -0.66 -10.40
CA LEU A 262 2.38 -0.27 -11.75
C LEU A 262 3.36 0.91 -11.71
N ASP A 263 4.12 1.04 -12.80
CA ASP A 263 4.96 2.20 -13.05
C ASP A 263 4.09 3.40 -13.36
N ASN A 264 4.52 4.56 -12.86
CA ASN A 264 3.93 5.82 -13.28
C ASN A 264 4.59 6.22 -14.60
N ARG A 265 3.83 6.12 -15.69
CA ARG A 265 4.26 6.45 -17.05
C ARG A 265 3.68 7.77 -17.54
N SER A 266 3.09 8.57 -16.66
CA SER A 266 2.73 9.94 -16.99
C SER A 266 3.99 10.78 -17.26
N GLU A 267 3.85 11.88 -17.99
CA GLU A 267 4.97 12.76 -18.28
C GLU A 267 5.49 13.45 -17.00
N ASN A 268 4.59 13.93 -16.14
CA ASN A 268 4.94 14.81 -15.03
C ASN A 268 3.90 14.82 -13.89
N ARG A 269 3.08 13.77 -13.72
CA ARG A 269 2.06 13.76 -12.65
C ARG A 269 2.46 12.86 -11.50
N LEU A 270 2.13 13.29 -10.28
CA LEU A 270 2.23 12.47 -9.09
C LEU A 270 1.01 11.57 -8.95
N ARG A 271 1.27 10.28 -8.72
CA ARG A 271 0.29 9.35 -8.16
C ARG A 271 0.27 9.53 -6.64
N ILE A 272 -0.84 10.03 -6.10
CA ILE A 272 -0.98 10.32 -4.66
C ILE A 272 -1.91 9.27 -4.03
N SER A 273 -1.37 8.50 -3.09
CA SER A 273 -2.09 7.46 -2.35
C SER A 273 -1.52 7.35 -0.93
N SER A 274 -2.23 6.70 -0.02
CA SER A 274 -1.67 6.33 1.27
C SER A 274 -1.97 4.89 1.64
N ASP A 275 -1.12 4.34 2.50
CA ASP A 275 -1.38 3.10 3.21
C ASP A 275 -1.60 3.37 4.71
N SER A 276 -2.72 2.91 5.25
CA SER A 276 -3.00 2.83 6.70
C SER A 276 -3.25 1.36 7.10
N ARG A 277 -3.22 1.06 8.40
CA ARG A 277 -3.39 -0.30 8.91
C ARG A 277 -4.41 -0.34 10.03
N TYR A 278 -5.29 -1.33 9.99
CA TYR A 278 -6.34 -1.54 10.98
C TYR A 278 -6.31 -2.97 11.50
N GLN A 279 -6.59 -3.11 12.79
CA GLN A 279 -6.59 -4.38 13.49
C GLN A 279 -7.64 -4.39 14.60
N ARG A 280 -7.89 -5.56 15.16
CA ARG A 280 -8.66 -5.72 16.39
C ARG A 280 -7.97 -5.01 17.54
N ALA A 281 -8.74 -4.32 18.37
CA ALA A 281 -8.19 -3.63 19.55
C ALA A 281 -7.67 -4.59 20.61
N SER A 282 -8.24 -5.79 20.67
CA SER A 282 -7.87 -6.86 21.60
C SER A 282 -6.53 -7.53 21.27
N GLU A 283 -5.96 -7.26 20.09
CA GLU A 283 -4.73 -7.88 19.61
C GLU A 283 -3.47 -7.05 19.86
N PRO A 284 -2.29 -7.70 20.00
CA PRO A 284 -1.02 -6.99 20.11
C PRO A 284 -0.77 -6.15 18.86
N ILE A 285 -0.19 -4.96 19.06
CA ILE A 285 0.11 -3.99 18.01
C ILE A 285 1.62 -3.86 17.84
N ASP A 286 2.08 -3.64 16.61
CA ASP A 286 3.49 -3.37 16.36
C ASP A 286 3.84 -1.96 16.86
N GLU A 287 4.50 -1.90 18.02
CA GLU A 287 4.88 -0.66 18.70
C GLU A 287 5.73 0.29 17.85
N ARG A 288 6.35 -0.21 16.76
CA ARG A 288 7.10 0.65 15.84
C ARG A 288 6.25 1.73 15.20
N TRP A 289 4.93 1.55 15.15
CA TRP A 289 4.00 2.39 14.38
C TRP A 289 2.96 3.11 15.25
N VAL A 290 3.18 3.15 16.57
CA VAL A 290 2.26 3.73 17.55
C VAL A 290 2.91 4.91 18.26
N GLY A 291 2.15 5.99 18.47
CA GLY A 291 2.56 7.25 19.08
C GLY A 291 2.65 8.40 18.07
N VAL A 292 2.82 9.62 18.60
CA VAL A 292 2.88 10.87 17.80
C VAL A 292 4.07 10.88 16.84
N ASN A 293 5.21 10.34 17.28
CA ASN A 293 6.44 10.21 16.50
C ASN A 293 6.94 8.77 16.64
N PRO A 294 6.27 7.81 15.98
CA PRO A 294 6.56 6.41 16.20
C PRO A 294 7.95 6.07 15.63
N PRO A 295 8.72 5.16 16.26
CA PRO A 295 10.13 4.96 15.90
C PRO A 295 10.32 4.33 14.52
N GLY A 296 9.29 3.69 13.96
CA GLY A 296 9.29 3.08 12.64
C GLY A 296 10.52 2.21 12.39
N HIS A 297 11.20 2.47 11.28
CA HIS A 297 12.42 1.76 10.86
C HIS A 297 13.73 2.38 11.36
N THR A 298 13.66 3.39 12.24
CA THR A 298 14.85 4.04 12.82
C THR A 298 15.62 3.06 13.71
N LEU A 299 16.78 3.47 14.22
CA LEU A 299 17.56 2.65 15.16
C LEU A 299 16.74 2.21 16.39
N ALA A 300 15.83 3.06 16.89
CA ALA A 300 14.96 2.73 18.01
C ALA A 300 13.95 1.60 17.68
N GLY A 301 13.62 1.44 16.39
CA GLY A 301 12.78 0.33 15.92
C GLY A 301 13.56 -0.95 15.63
N LYS A 302 14.90 -0.95 15.68
CA LYS A 302 15.71 -2.14 15.37
C LYS A 302 15.86 -3.06 16.58
N ARG A 303 15.80 -4.38 16.34
CA ARG A 303 15.98 -5.41 17.36
C ARG A 303 17.15 -6.31 16.99
N GLY A 304 18.15 -6.35 17.86
CA GLY A 304 19.25 -7.28 17.72
C GLY A 304 18.86 -8.67 18.23
N ARG A 305 19.46 -9.70 17.63
CA ARG A 305 19.38 -11.08 18.11
C ARG A 305 20.69 -11.82 17.87
N ILE A 306 20.88 -12.92 18.57
CA ILE A 306 21.96 -13.86 18.27
C ILE A 306 21.51 -14.76 17.11
N CYS A 307 22.31 -14.78 16.05
CA CYS A 307 22.21 -15.69 14.91
C CYS A 307 23.41 -16.66 14.92
#